data_AF-A0A1V1NV47-F1
#
_entry.id   AF-A0A1V1NV47-F1
#
_cell.length_a   1.000
_cell.length_b   1.000
_cell.length_c   1.000
_cell.angle_alpha   90.00
_cell.angle_beta   90.00
_cell.angle_gamma   90.00
#
_symmetry.space_group_name_H-M   'P 1'
#
loop_
_entity.id
_entity.type
_entity.pdbx_description
1 polymer ?
#
loop_
_entity_poly.entity_id
_entity_poly.type
_entity_poly.pdbx_seq_one_letter_code
_entity_poly.pdbx_strand_id
1 'polypeptide(L)'
;MQYRAYLEDGSRLPSWLRLDAITGTFSGKPSNNDIGEYFIKVMALDNYYTSAYDVFKLSVLNDNDSPKLSSEIPDQTALENSPFSFT
;
A
#
# COMPACT_ATOMS: atom_id res chain seq x y z
N MET A 1 -26.01 -4.82 10.26
CA MET A 1 -25.11 -5.22 9.16
C MET A 1 -23.70 -5.09 9.68
N GLN A 2 -22.90 -6.14 9.60
CA GLN A 2 -21.51 -6.16 10.07
C GLN A 2 -20.63 -6.82 9.01
N TYR A 3 -19.49 -6.22 8.73
CA TYR A 3 -18.50 -6.77 7.80
C TYR A 3 -17.30 -7.38 8.54
N ARG A 4 -16.73 -8.43 7.95
CA ARG A 4 -15.44 -9.01 8.36
C ARG A 4 -14.64 -9.36 7.12
N ALA A 5 -13.32 -9.32 7.23
CA ALA A 5 -12.43 -9.72 6.14
C ALA A 5 -11.20 -10.46 6.65
N TYR A 6 -10.77 -11.40 5.82
CA TYR A 6 -9.60 -12.27 5.99
C TYR A 6 -8.95 -12.44 4.62
N LEU A 7 -7.72 -12.94 4.58
CA LEU A 7 -7.22 -13.49 3.33
C LEU A 7 -8.03 -14.74 2.96
N GLU A 8 -8.05 -15.08 1.68
CA GLU A 8 -8.84 -16.20 1.15
C GLU A 8 -8.47 -17.55 1.80
N ASP A 9 -7.20 -17.70 2.19
CA ASP A 9 -6.69 -18.85 2.94
C ASP A 9 -7.12 -18.90 4.43
N GLY A 10 -7.85 -17.87 4.89
CA GLY A 10 -8.32 -17.73 6.27
C GLY A 10 -7.35 -17.00 7.20
N SER A 11 -6.19 -16.56 6.73
CA SER A 11 -5.28 -15.77 7.55
C SER A 11 -5.85 -14.37 7.83
N ARG A 12 -5.29 -13.70 8.84
CA ARG A 12 -5.62 -12.29 9.12
C ARG A 12 -5.17 -11.41 7.95
N LEU A 13 -5.85 -10.27 7.80
CA LEU A 13 -5.39 -9.21 6.89
C LEU A 13 -3.96 -8.77 7.27
N PRO A 14 -3.14 -8.34 6.28
CA PRO A 14 -1.86 -7.70 6.54
C PRO A 14 -2.00 -6.52 7.51
N SER A 15 -0.98 -6.25 8.33
CA SER A 15 -1.04 -5.21 9.36
C SER A 15 -1.27 -3.79 8.81
N TRP A 16 -0.94 -3.55 7.54
CA TRP A 16 -1.16 -2.27 6.86
C TRP A 16 -2.59 -2.09 6.34
N LEU A 17 -3.43 -3.13 6.31
CA LEU A 17 -4.78 -3.11 5.75
C LEU A 17 -5.84 -3.37 6.83
N ARG A 18 -6.82 -2.48 6.93
CA ARG A 18 -7.93 -2.56 7.89
C ARG A 18 -9.26 -2.42 7.18
N LEU A 19 -10.24 -3.22 7.61
CA LEU A 19 -11.65 -3.07 7.27
C LEU A 19 -12.40 -2.36 8.41
N ASP A 20 -13.17 -1.33 8.09
CA ASP A 20 -14.21 -0.82 8.96
C ASP A 20 -15.44 -1.74 8.88
N ALA A 21 -15.72 -2.45 9.98
CA ALA A 21 -16.81 -3.43 10.06
C ALA A 21 -18.22 -2.81 9.97
N ILE A 22 -18.37 -1.50 10.15
CA ILE A 22 -19.66 -0.80 10.08
C ILE A 22 -19.91 -0.29 8.66
N THR A 23 -18.91 0.35 8.05
CA THR A 23 -19.07 0.99 6.74
C THR A 23 -18.71 0.08 5.57
N GLY A 24 -17.93 -0.98 5.81
CA GLY A 24 -17.37 -1.82 4.74
C GLY A 24 -16.16 -1.19 4.05
N THR A 25 -15.60 -0.10 4.60
CA THR A 25 -14.48 0.63 3.99
C THR A 25 -13.14 0.00 4.34
N PHE A 26 -12.34 -0.33 3.33
CA PHE A 26 -10.93 -0.68 3.51
C PHE A 26 -10.06 0.58 3.58
N SER A 27 -9.09 0.61 4.50
CA SER A 27 -8.07 1.66 4.58
C SER A 27 -6.72 1.05 4.93
N GLY A 28 -5.64 1.65 4.41
CA GLY A 28 -4.29 1.15 4.63
C GLY A 28 -3.21 1.94 3.93
N LYS A 29 -1.95 1.67 4.30
CA LYS A 29 -0.76 2.24 3.66
C LYS A 29 0.32 1.15 3.53
N PRO A 30 0.37 0.43 2.39
CA PRO A 30 1.41 -0.57 2.17
C PRO A 30 2.79 0.10 2.06
N SER A 31 3.82 -0.65 2.41
CA SER A 31 5.23 -0.33 2.19
C SER A 31 5.80 -1.14 1.02
N ASN A 32 7.06 -0.88 0.65
CA ASN A 32 7.71 -1.67 -0.39
C ASN A 32 7.91 -3.15 0.03
N ASN A 33 7.80 -3.49 1.31
CA ASN A 33 7.81 -4.89 1.76
C ASN A 33 6.45 -5.59 1.55
N ASP A 34 5.40 -4.84 1.23
CA ASP A 34 4.04 -5.33 1.08
C ASP A 34 3.64 -5.53 -0.40
N ILE A 35 4.58 -5.35 -1.34
CA ILE A 35 4.38 -5.61 -2.77
C ILE A 35 3.93 -7.05 -2.98
N GLY A 36 2.87 -7.24 -3.77
CA GLY A 36 2.33 -8.57 -4.04
C GLY A 36 0.84 -8.57 -4.35
N GLU A 37 0.27 -9.77 -4.43
CA GLU A 37 -1.16 -9.99 -4.63
C GLU A 37 -1.79 -10.56 -3.35
N TYR A 38 -2.93 -9.99 -2.96
CA TYR A 38 -3.71 -10.43 -1.81
C TYR A 38 -5.11 -10.80 -2.28
N PHE A 39 -5.52 -12.04 -2.05
CA PHE A 39 -6.89 -12.50 -2.26
C PHE A 39 -7.65 -12.29 -0.96
N ILE A 40 -8.62 -11.37 -0.96
CA ILE A 40 -9.32 -10.93 0.25
C ILE A 40 -10.74 -11.44 0.18
N LYS A 41 -11.12 -12.23 1.18
CA LYS A 41 -12.51 -12.65 1.41
C LYS A 41 -13.19 -11.65 2.32
N VAL A 42 -14.24 -11.00 1.83
CA VAL A 42 -15.12 -10.15 2.63
C VAL A 42 -16.44 -10.86 2.89
N MET A 43 -16.91 -10.82 4.14
CA MET A 43 -18.18 -11.41 4.56
C MET A 43 -19.06 -10.32 5.16
N ALA A 44 -20.30 -10.23 4.69
CA ALA A 44 -21.34 -9.38 5.24
C ALA A 44 -22.32 -10.24 6.04
N LEU A 45 -22.66 -9.81 7.26
CA LEU A 45 -23.68 -10.40 8.11
C LEU A 45 -24.83 -9.42 8.29
N ASP A 46 -26.03 -9.80 7.87
CA ASP A 46 -27.22 -8.98 8.02
C ASP A 46 -27.78 -9.00 9.46
N ASN A 47 -28.87 -8.27 9.69
CA ASN A 47 -29.50 -8.21 11.02
C ASN A 47 -30.31 -9.48 11.36
N TYR A 48 -30.46 -10.40 10.41
CA TYR A 48 -31.16 -11.67 10.53
C TYR A 48 -30.18 -12.85 10.64
N TYR A 49 -28.89 -12.56 10.85
CA TYR A 49 -27.80 -13.54 10.96
C TYR A 49 -27.55 -14.36 9.68
N THR A 50 -27.99 -13.87 8.53
CA THR A 50 -27.63 -14.44 7.23
C THR A 50 -26.33 -13.80 6.75
N SER A 51 -25.42 -14.62 6.23
CA SER A 51 -24.15 -14.15 5.68
C SER A 51 -24.02 -14.41 4.18
N ALA A 52 -23.35 -13.48 3.52
CA ALA A 52 -22.84 -13.63 2.16
C ALA A 52 -21.37 -13.23 2.13
N TYR A 53 -20.61 -13.77 1.20
CA TYR A 53 -19.22 -13.41 1.02
C TYR A 53 -18.86 -13.24 -0.45
N ASP A 54 -17.80 -12.48 -0.68
CA ASP A 54 -17.16 -12.34 -1.99
C ASP A 54 -15.64 -12.34 -1.80
N VAL A 55 -14.91 -12.64 -2.88
CA VAL A 55 -13.45 -12.63 -2.91
C VAL A 55 -12.98 -11.72 -4.03
N PHE A 56 -12.10 -10.78 -3.70
CA PHE A 56 -11.46 -9.92 -4.69
C PHE A 56 -9.94 -9.92 -4.53
N LYS A 57 -9.24 -9.57 -5.62
CA LYS A 57 -7.79 -9.43 -5.64
C LYS A 57 -7.38 -7.97 -5.41
N LEU A 58 -6.46 -7.75 -4.48
CA LEU A 58 -5.77 -6.48 -4.27
C LEU A 58 -4.30 -6.63 -4.66
N SER A 59 -3.86 -5.87 -5.67
CA SER A 59 -2.46 -5.83 -6.11
C SER A 59 -1.77 -4.59 -5.57
N VAL A 60 -0.65 -4.79 -4.86
CA VAL A 60 0.25 -3.73 -4.40
C VAL A 60 1.44 -3.71 -5.36
N LEU A 61 1.58 -2.61 -6.12
CA LEU A 61 2.61 -2.44 -7.16
C LEU A 61 3.70 -1.47 -6.70
N ASN A 62 4.92 -1.65 -7.21
CA ASN A 62 6.04 -0.74 -6.98
C ASN A 62 6.14 0.34 -8.05
N ASP A 63 5.10 1.16 -8.19
CA ASP A 63 5.02 2.11 -9.32
C ASP A 63 5.49 3.53 -8.96
N ASN A 64 5.50 3.91 -7.68
CA ASN A 64 5.72 5.32 -7.30
C ASN A 64 6.70 5.48 -6.13
N ASP A 65 7.97 5.19 -6.37
CA ASP A 65 9.05 5.60 -5.50
C ASP A 65 9.50 7.03 -5.86
N SER A 66 9.48 7.95 -4.89
CA SER A 66 10.08 9.27 -5.05
C SER A 66 11.58 9.15 -5.34
N PRO A 67 12.17 10.00 -6.20
CA PRO A 67 13.61 9.99 -6.41
C PRO A 67 14.35 10.19 -5.09
N LYS A 68 15.36 9.33 -4.85
CA LYS A 68 16.25 9.44 -3.69
C LYS A 68 17.56 10.09 -4.15
N LEU A 69 18.02 11.09 -3.43
CA LEU A 69 19.34 11.65 -3.63
C LEU A 69 20.37 10.62 -3.16
N SER A 70 21.05 9.97 -4.10
CA SER A 70 22.04 8.94 -3.77
C SER A 70 23.32 9.54 -3.20
N SER A 71 23.70 10.73 -3.67
CA SER A 71 24.86 11.48 -3.18
C SER A 71 24.59 12.96 -3.39
N GLU A 72 24.71 13.73 -2.31
CA GLU A 72 24.63 15.18 -2.41
C GLU A 72 25.84 15.70 -3.19
N ILE A 73 25.62 16.71 -4.03
CA ILE A 73 26.71 17.43 -4.67
C ILE A 73 27.17 18.50 -3.68
N PRO A 74 28.43 18.45 -3.16
CA PRO A 74 28.93 19.48 -2.26
C PRO A 74 29.00 20.84 -2.95
N ASP A 75 29.00 21.93 -2.17
CA ASP A 75 29.17 23.28 -2.68
C ASP A 75 30.40 23.39 -3.60
N GLN A 76 30.20 24.03 -4.75
CA GLN A 76 31.23 24.22 -5.76
C GLN A 76 31.61 25.70 -5.84
N THR A 77 32.89 25.99 -6.01
CA THR A 77 33.39 27.33 -6.33
C THR A 77 33.94 27.33 -7.74
N ALA A 78 33.61 28.36 -8.53
CA ALA A 78 34.13 28.52 -9.89
C ALA A 78 34.75 29.92 -10.07
N LEU A 79 35.77 30.01 -10.92
CA LEU A 79 36.35 31.28 -11.32
C LEU A 79 35.58 31.86 -12.50
N GLU A 80 35.38 33.18 -12.46
CA GLU A 80 34.81 33.92 -13.57
C GLU A 80 35.65 33.70 -14.85
N ASN A 81 34.98 33.62 -16.00
CA ASN A 81 35.60 33.41 -17.32
C ASN A 81 36.35 32.07 -17.50
N SER A 82 36.13 31.11 -16.60
CA SER A 82 36.62 29.75 -16.74
C SER A 82 35.46 28.77 -16.98
N PRO A 83 35.58 27.81 -17.92
CA PRO A 83 34.59 26.74 -18.05
C PRO A 83 34.49 25.95 -16.75
N PHE A 84 33.26 25.79 -16.24
CA PHE A 84 33.00 24.93 -15.09
C PHE A 84 32.80 23.48 -15.57
N SER A 85 33.47 22.53 -14.91
CA SER A 85 33.32 21.10 -15.19
C SER A 85 32.94 20.37 -13.91
N PHE A 86 31.88 19.57 -13.99
CA PHE A 86 31.42 18.68 -12.93
C PHE A 86 31.28 17.28 -13.54
N THR A 87 31.86 16.27 -12.87
CA THR A 87 31.84 14.85 -13.28
C THR A 87 31.40 13.99 -12.13
#